data_AF-A0A524GYK4-F1
#
_entry.id   AF-A0A524GYK4-F1
#
_cell.length_a   1.000
_cell.length_b   1.000
_cell.length_c   1.000
_cell.angle_alpha   90.00
_cell.angle_beta   90.00
_cell.angle_gamma   90.00
#
_symmetry.space_group_name_H-M   'P 1'
#
loop_
_entity.id
_entity.type
_entity.pdbx_description
1 polymer ?
#
loop_
_entity_poly.entity_id
_entity_poly.type
_entity_poly.pdbx_seq_one_letter_code
_entity_poly.pdbx_strand_id
1 'polypeptide(L)' 'MNSYPGAYSQILTNLILNSLVHGFDGRDQGNIQLTARKDKNEIRLEYADDGRGIEPGLQDRIFEPFFTT' A
#
# COMPACT_ATOMS: atom_id res chain seq x y z
N MET A 1 15.86 18.89 7.55
CA MET A 1 15.29 17.65 6.97
C MET A 1 14.17 18.09 6.04
N ASN A 2 14.48 18.31 4.77
CA ASN A 2 13.46 18.62 3.76
C ASN A 2 12.84 17.28 3.34
N SER A 3 11.58 17.07 3.69
CA SER A 3 10.84 15.87 3.36
C SER A 3 9.60 16.26 2.54
N TYR A 4 8.92 15.29 1.95
CA TYR A 4 7.73 15.48 1.12
C TYR A 4 6.47 14.94 1.81
N PRO A 5 6.02 15.53 2.94
CA PRO A 5 4.92 14.98 3.73
C PRO A 5 3.65 14.76 2.91
N GLY A 6 3.32 15.66 1.98
CA GLY A 6 2.17 15.49 1.10
C GLY A 6 2.26 14.27 0.17
N ALA A 7 3.45 13.98 -0.37
CA ALA A 7 3.65 12.81 -1.22
C ALA A 7 3.52 11.51 -0.41
N TYR A 8 4.09 11.47 0.80
CA TYR A 8 3.93 10.31 1.70
C TYR A 8 2.48 10.08 2.09
N SER A 9 1.75 11.15 2.45
CA SER A 9 0.32 11.04 2.75
C SER A 9 -0.44 10.47 1.56
N GLN A 10 -0.21 10.96 0.34
CA GLN A 10 -0.89 10.45 -0.85
C GLN A 10 -0.61 8.97 -1.11
N ILE A 11 0.67 8.55 -1.02
CA ILE A 11 1.06 7.15 -1.21
C ILE A 11 0.37 6.27 -0.18
N LEU A 12 0.43 6.63 1.09
CA LEU A 12 -0.18 5.85 2.17
C LEU A 12 -1.71 5.80 2.05
N THR A 13 -2.35 6.92 1.72
CA THR A 13 -3.79 6.95 1.48
C THR A 13 -4.20 6.01 0.35
N ASN A 14 -3.46 6.00 -0.77
CA ASN A 14 -3.77 5.10 -1.88
C ASN A 14 -3.64 3.63 -1.49
N LEU A 15 -2.55 3.25 -0.78
CA LEU A 15 -2.35 1.88 -0.33
C LEU A 15 -3.44 1.43 0.66
N ILE A 16 -3.78 2.28 1.64
CA ILE A 16 -4.84 2.00 2.61
C ILE A 16 -6.19 1.84 1.91
N LEU A 17 -6.53 2.72 0.97
CA LEU A 17 -7.77 2.62 0.21
C LEU A 17 -7.82 1.33 -0.62
N ASN A 18 -6.71 0.92 -1.24
CA ASN A 18 -6.66 -0.34 -1.97
C ASN A 18 -6.94 -1.55 -1.06
N SER A 19 -6.39 -1.58 0.15
CA SER A 19 -6.67 -2.66 1.11
C SER A 19 -8.12 -2.61 1.60
N LEU A 20 -8.66 -1.43 1.91
CA LEU A 20 -10.05 -1.30 2.37
C LEU A 20 -11.08 -1.67 1.30
N VAL A 21 -10.88 -1.21 0.06
CA VAL A 21 -11.85 -1.38 -1.04
C VAL A 21 -11.72 -2.75 -1.70
N HIS A 22 -10.50 -3.24 -1.91
CA HIS A 22 -10.26 -4.49 -2.66
C HIS A 22 -9.71 -5.61 -1.79
N GLY A 23 -8.79 -5.32 -0.87
CA GLY A 23 -8.13 -6.33 -0.04
C GLY A 23 -9.09 -7.00 0.96
N PHE A 24 -9.96 -6.20 1.59
CA PHE A 24 -10.90 -6.62 2.64
C PHE A 24 -12.35 -6.69 2.16
N ASP A 25 -12.59 -6.64 0.86
CA ASP A 25 -13.92 -6.79 0.27
C ASP A 25 -14.62 -8.08 0.79
N GLY A 26 -15.82 -7.93 1.33
CA GLY A 26 -16.59 -9.01 1.96
C GLY A 26 -16.07 -9.48 3.34
N ARG A 27 -15.12 -8.76 3.97
CA ARG A 27 -14.62 -9.06 5.32
C ARG A 27 -14.99 -7.95 6.31
N ASP A 28 -15.42 -8.35 7.51
CA ASP A 28 -15.71 -7.41 8.61
C ASP A 28 -14.45 -6.90 9.31
N GLN A 29 -13.32 -7.60 9.13
CA GLN A 29 -12.04 -7.30 9.78
C GLN A 29 -10.86 -7.61 8.86
N GLY A 30 -9.81 -6.80 8.98
CA GLY A 30 -8.52 -6.95 8.32
C GLY A 30 -7.44 -6.20 9.09
N ASN A 31 -6.18 -6.53 8.82
CA ASN A 31 -5.02 -5.95 9.47
C ASN A 31 -4.11 -5.29 8.42
N ILE A 32 -3.76 -4.03 8.67
CA ILE A 32 -2.76 -3.30 7.91
C ILE A 32 -1.57 -3.06 8.82
N GLN A 33 -0.38 -3.45 8.37
CA GLN A 33 0.87 -3.25 9.08
C GLN A 33 1.77 -2.29 8.29
N LEU A 34 2.16 -1.20 8.95
CA LEU A 34 3.16 -0.26 8.45
C LEU A 34 4.41 -0.32 9.33
N THR A 35 5.53 -0.74 8.75
CA THR A 35 6.83 -0.81 9.43
C THR A 35 7.77 0.22 8.83
N ALA A 36 8.42 1.02 9.67
CA ALA A 36 9.46 1.95 9.26
C ALA A 36 10.79 1.58 9.90
N ARG A 37 11.83 1.39 9.10
CA ARG A 37 13.20 1.19 9.60
C ARG A 37 14.19 2.08 8.88
N LYS A 38 15.21 2.53 9.60
CA LYS A 38 16.36 3.19 8.98
C LYS A 38 17.29 2.13 8.41
N ASP A 39 17.60 2.21 7.13
CA ASP A 39 18.56 1.36 6.42
C ASP A 39 19.69 2.24 5.90
N LYS A 40 20.82 2.26 6.62
CA LYS A 40 21.96 3.16 6.37
C LYS A 40 21.53 4.63 6.31
N ASN A 41 21.45 5.20 5.10
CA ASN A 41 21.13 6.60 4.83
C ASN A 41 19.68 6.80 4.35
N GLU A 42 18.89 5.74 4.29
CA GLU A 42 17.52 5.73 3.79
C GLU A 42 16.54 5.28 4.88
N ILE A 43 15.27 5.61 4.68
CA ILE A 43 14.18 5.02 5.46
C ILE A 43 13.48 4.01 4.55
N ARG A 44 13.41 2.76 5.00
CA ARG A 44 12.57 1.75 4.38
C ARG A 44 11.22 1.73 5.07
N LEU A 45 10.17 1.98 4.30
CA LEU A 45 8.78 1.80 4.70
C LEU A 45 8.27 0.51 4.06
N GLU A 46 7.69 -0.36 4.87
CA GLU A 46 7.04 -1.59 4.44
C GLU A 46 5.57 -1.54 4.83
N TYR A 47 4.72 -1.61 3.82
CA TYR A 47 3.27 -1.70 3.95
C TYR A 47 2.85 -3.13 3.63
N ALA A 48 2.04 -3.74 4.49
CA ALA A 48 1.45 -5.05 4.25
C ALA A 48 0.00 -5.06 4.75
N ASP A 49 -0.87 -5.76 4.04
CA ASP A 49 -2.19 -6.13 4.50
C ASP A 49 -2.37 -7.65 4.46
N ASP A 50 -3.33 -8.17 5.22
CA ASP A 50 -3.71 -9.59 5.22
C ASP A 50 -4.95 -9.87 4.35
N GLY A 51 -5.19 -9.03 3.33
CA GLY A 51 -6.32 -9.12 2.43
C GLY A 51 -6.23 -10.29 1.46
N ARG A 52 -7.14 -10.34 0.48
CA ARG A 52 -7.19 -11.41 -0.53
C ARG A 52 -5.99 -11.45 -1.50
N GLY A 53 -5.11 -10.45 -1.44
CA GLY A 53 -3.97 -10.31 -2.35
C GLY A 53 -4.38 -9.87 -3.76
N ILE A 54 -3.38 -9.83 -4.66
CA ILE A 54 -3.55 -9.48 -6.07
C ILE A 54 -3.44 -10.74 -6.91
N GLU A 55 -4.43 -10.96 -7.78
CA GLU A 55 -4.45 -12.09 -8.71
C GLU A 55 -3.15 -12.16 -9.54
N PRO A 56 -2.55 -13.35 -9.74
CA PRO A 56 -1.24 -13.51 -10.37
C PRO A 56 -1.07 -12.85 -11.75
N GLY A 57 -2.16 -12.65 -12.51
CA GLY A 57 -2.12 -11.96 -13.81
C GLY A 57 -2.24 -10.43 -13.76
N LEU A 58 -2.55 -9.85 -12.61
CA LEU A 58 -2.74 -8.41 -12.44
C LEU A 58 -1.52 -7.72 -11.81
N GLN A 59 -0.60 -8.49 -11.19
CA GLN A 59 0.54 -7.96 -10.44
C GLN A 59 1.45 -7.07 -11.30
N ASP A 60 1.68 -7.43 -12.57
CA ASP A 60 2.51 -6.65 -13.48
C ASP A 60 1.87 -5.32 -13.90
N ARG A 61 0.55 -5.19 -13.73
CA ARG A 61 -0.26 -4.07 -14.21
C ARG A 61 -0.59 -3.05 -13.13
N ILE A 62 -0.34 -3.36 -11.85
CA ILE A 62 -0.72 -2.48 -10.73
C ILE A 62 -0.02 -1.12 -10.72
N PHE A 63 1.07 -0.99 -11.48
CA PHE A 63 1.80 0.27 -11.67
C PHE A 63 1.49 0.96 -13.01
N GLU A 64 0.61 0.40 -13.84
CA GLU A 64 0.12 1.08 -15.03
C GLU A 64 -0.69 2.32 -14.61
N PRO A 65 -0.46 3.48 -15.24
CA PRO A 65 -1.26 4.67 -14.97
C PRO A 65 -2.76 4.39 -15.14
N PHE A 66 -3.58 4.86 -14.20
CA PHE A 66 -5.05 4.74 -14.18
C PHE A 66 -5.59 3.31 -14.01
N PHE A 67 -4.74 2.33 -13.72
CA PHE A 67 -5.19 0.97 -13.45
C PHE A 67 -5.74 0.84 -12.02
N THR A 68 -7.00 0.44 -11.90
CA THR A 68 -7.66 0.06 -10.64
C THR A 68 -8.58 -1.14 -10.92
N THR A 69 -8.71 -2.03 -9.94
CA THR A 69 -9.73 -3.10 -9.96
C THR A 69 -11.04 -2.64 -9.36
#